data_AF-A0A414Q0N7-F1
#
_entry.id   AF-A0A414Q0N7-F1
#
_cell.length_a   1.000
_cell.length_b   1.000
_cell.length_c   1.000
_cell.angle_alpha   90.00
_cell.angle_beta   90.00
_cell.angle_gamma   90.00
#
_symmetry.space_group_name_H-M   'P 1'
#
loop_
_entity.id
_entity.type
_entity.pdbx_description
1 polymer ?
#
loop_
_entity_poly.entity_id
_entity_poly.type
_entity_poly.pdbx_seq_one_letter_code
_entity_poly.pdbx_strand_id
1 'polypeptide(L)'
;MLKVEDILREDFDWEDIEIDEDEFDELETALIIDYLKKNTPKERQLLAIDWNFDNSKEVIKWIAEQPDTDKGTALFLYWYMNPQFFKKYKDREECEKDGGWILEDYDIVETLEKNYISGFYKNQKYAFDPKKDVYSGYDWTKEVDEDEMKAKIPEEMYIALEGEVLESPGWEEGIPDEIIPIFDKLCEALGE
;
A
#
# COMPACT_ATOMS: atom_id res chain seq x y z
N MET A 1 -4.56 -7.30 -24.33
CA MET A 1 -3.59 -7.07 -23.26
C MET A 1 -2.32 -6.45 -23.76
N LEU A 2 -2.46 -5.13 -23.84
CA LEU A 2 -1.38 -4.17 -23.72
C LEU A 2 -0.63 -4.39 -22.39
N LYS A 3 0.65 -4.04 -22.33
CA LYS A 3 1.45 -4.12 -21.10
C LYS A 3 2.03 -2.78 -20.72
N VAL A 4 2.42 -2.65 -19.45
CA VAL A 4 3.08 -1.44 -18.95
C VAL A 4 4.35 -1.10 -19.74
N GLU A 5 5.11 -2.11 -20.20
CA GLU A 5 6.31 -1.87 -21.00
C GLU A 5 6.00 -1.31 -22.39
N ASP A 6 4.80 -1.57 -22.92
CA ASP A 6 4.38 -1.04 -24.21
C ASP A 6 4.06 0.46 -24.07
N ILE A 7 3.21 0.83 -23.11
CA ILE A 7 2.74 2.23 -22.91
C ILE A 7 3.84 3.19 -22.44
N LEU A 8 4.92 2.66 -21.85
CA LEU A 8 6.07 3.45 -21.40
C LEU A 8 7.09 3.72 -22.52
N ARG A 9 6.91 3.16 -23.73
CA ARG A 9 7.80 3.47 -24.85
C ARG A 9 7.49 4.85 -25.40
N GLU A 10 8.54 5.64 -25.65
CA GLU A 10 8.42 6.96 -26.27
C GLU A 10 7.73 6.93 -27.66
N ASP A 11 7.86 5.80 -28.37
CA ASP A 11 7.26 5.57 -29.69
C ASP A 11 5.94 4.80 -29.65
N PHE A 12 5.35 4.62 -28.46
CA PHE A 12 4.03 4.01 -28.34
C PHE A 12 2.96 4.95 -28.89
N ASP A 13 2.22 4.43 -29.86
CA ASP A 13 1.13 5.14 -30.52
C ASP A 13 -0.17 4.89 -29.75
N TRP A 14 -0.74 5.97 -29.21
CA TRP A 14 -2.00 5.95 -28.48
C TRP A 14 -3.21 6.13 -29.40
N GLU A 15 -3.02 6.38 -30.70
CA GLU A 15 -4.12 6.50 -31.65
C GLU A 15 -4.95 5.20 -31.69
N ASP A 16 -6.27 5.35 -31.54
CA ASP A 16 -7.27 4.27 -31.58
C ASP A 16 -7.06 3.14 -30.53
N ILE A 17 -6.36 3.43 -29.43
CA ILE A 17 -6.28 2.51 -28.28
C ILE A 17 -7.57 2.63 -27.46
N GLU A 18 -8.25 1.50 -27.31
CA GLU A 18 -9.39 1.32 -26.40
C GLU A 18 -9.06 0.14 -25.48
N ILE A 19 -9.26 0.33 -24.17
CA ILE A 19 -9.09 -0.70 -23.14
C ILE A 19 -10.38 -0.83 -22.32
N ASP A 20 -10.62 -1.99 -21.72
CA ASP A 20 -11.70 -2.16 -20.75
C ASP A 20 -11.25 -1.86 -19.30
N GLU A 21 -12.20 -1.87 -18.36
CA GLU A 21 -11.93 -1.59 -16.93
C GLU A 21 -10.88 -2.56 -16.36
N ASP A 22 -10.94 -3.84 -16.71
CA ASP A 22 -9.99 -4.86 -16.24
C ASP A 22 -8.56 -4.55 -16.78
N GLU A 23 -8.43 -4.20 -18.06
CA GLU A 23 -7.15 -3.80 -18.65
C GLU A 23 -6.63 -2.49 -18.07
N PHE A 24 -7.51 -1.54 -17.74
CA PHE A 24 -7.13 -0.29 -17.06
C PHE A 24 -6.55 -0.56 -15.67
N ASP A 25 -7.27 -1.31 -14.82
CA ASP A 25 -6.84 -1.63 -13.45
C ASP A 25 -5.48 -2.35 -13.44
N GLU A 26 -5.27 -3.28 -14.37
CA GLU A 26 -3.99 -3.99 -14.52
C GLU A 26 -2.85 -3.05 -14.95
N LEU A 27 -3.10 -2.14 -15.90
CA LEU A 27 -2.10 -1.19 -16.40
C LEU A 27 -1.78 -0.10 -15.38
N GLU A 28 -2.78 0.45 -14.69
CA GLU A 28 -2.60 1.43 -13.62
C GLU A 28 -1.73 0.83 -12.50
N THR A 29 -2.12 -0.34 -11.98
CA THR A 29 -1.36 -1.07 -10.96
C THR A 29 0.10 -1.27 -11.41
N ALA A 30 0.29 -1.73 -12.64
CA ALA A 30 1.62 -1.99 -13.18
C ALA A 30 2.45 -0.71 -13.38
N LEU A 31 1.81 0.40 -13.78
CA LEU A 31 2.45 1.71 -13.94
C LEU A 31 2.95 2.26 -12.61
N ILE A 32 2.14 2.19 -11.55
CA ILE A 32 2.52 2.62 -10.20
C ILE A 32 3.68 1.76 -9.67
N ILE A 33 3.59 0.43 -9.83
CA ILE A 33 4.67 -0.48 -9.40
C ILE A 33 5.96 -0.23 -10.20
N ASP A 34 5.88 0.04 -11.51
CA ASP A 34 7.05 0.38 -12.32
C ASP A 34 7.71 1.69 -11.86
N TYR A 35 6.91 2.72 -11.55
CA TYR A 35 7.40 3.96 -10.93
C TYR A 35 8.14 3.68 -9.61
N LEU A 36 7.56 2.87 -8.71
CA LEU A 36 8.19 2.52 -7.43
C LEU A 36 9.47 1.70 -7.60
N LYS A 37 9.56 0.84 -8.63
CA LYS A 37 10.77 0.05 -8.93
C LYS A 37 11.93 0.92 -9.42
N LYS A 38 11.64 2.00 -10.16
CA LYS A 38 12.64 2.93 -10.71
C LYS A 38 13.11 3.97 -9.69
N ASN A 39 12.38 4.10 -8.60
CA ASN A 39 12.63 5.07 -7.54
C ASN A 39 13.21 4.44 -6.27
N THR A 40 13.44 5.26 -5.25
CA THR A 40 14.02 4.83 -3.99
C THR A 40 12.93 4.42 -2.99
N PRO A 41 13.27 3.77 -1.86
CA PRO A 41 12.30 3.52 -0.79
C PRO A 41 11.61 4.78 -0.24
N LYS A 42 12.15 5.99 -0.50
CA LYS A 42 11.48 7.25 -0.16
C LYS A 42 10.13 7.38 -0.88
N GLU A 43 10.05 7.03 -2.15
CA GLU A 43 8.83 7.17 -2.93
C GLU A 43 7.73 6.21 -2.44
N ARG A 44 8.08 5.09 -1.82
CA ARG A 44 7.12 4.20 -1.14
C ARG A 44 6.54 4.84 0.13
N GLN A 45 7.34 5.61 0.87
CA GLN A 45 6.84 6.39 2.01
C GLN A 45 5.93 7.53 1.54
N LEU A 46 6.32 8.26 0.48
CA LEU A 46 5.50 9.33 -0.09
C LEU A 46 4.17 8.79 -0.61
N LEU A 47 4.19 7.66 -1.33
CA LEU A 47 2.98 6.98 -1.78
C LEU A 47 2.11 6.60 -0.60
N ALA A 48 2.66 5.95 0.43
CA ALA A 48 1.87 5.54 1.60
C ALA A 48 1.14 6.72 2.26
N ILE A 49 1.76 7.91 2.33
CA ILE A 49 1.15 9.10 2.98
C ILE A 49 -0.11 9.57 2.25
N ASP A 50 -0.10 9.56 0.92
CA ASP A 50 -1.20 10.09 0.09
C ASP A 50 -2.10 8.99 -0.52
N TRP A 51 -1.78 7.71 -0.29
CA TRP A 51 -2.45 6.59 -0.97
C TRP A 51 -3.96 6.61 -0.76
N ASN A 52 -4.72 6.66 -1.85
CA ASN A 52 -6.13 6.31 -1.80
C ASN A 52 -6.26 4.78 -1.68
N PHE A 53 -6.84 4.31 -0.58
CA PHE A 53 -7.00 2.87 -0.33
C PHE A 53 -8.12 2.22 -1.16
N ASP A 54 -8.88 3.00 -1.93
CA ASP A 54 -9.75 2.45 -2.98
C ASP A 54 -8.94 1.99 -4.21
N ASN A 55 -7.69 2.45 -4.37
CA ASN A 55 -6.78 1.97 -5.41
C ASN A 55 -6.34 0.52 -5.15
N SER A 56 -5.79 -0.10 -6.18
CA SER A 56 -5.32 -1.49 -6.19
C SER A 56 -4.46 -1.87 -4.98
N LYS A 57 -4.91 -2.90 -4.25
CA LYS A 57 -4.20 -3.46 -3.09
C LYS A 57 -2.88 -4.12 -3.46
N GLU A 58 -2.72 -4.54 -4.71
CA GLU A 58 -1.49 -5.17 -5.22
C GLU A 58 -0.28 -4.22 -5.12
N VAL A 59 -0.49 -2.90 -5.17
CA VAL A 59 0.59 -1.91 -4.92
C VAL A 59 1.11 -2.01 -3.49
N ILE A 60 0.21 -2.05 -2.50
CA ILE A 60 0.59 -2.16 -1.08
C ILE A 60 1.21 -3.52 -0.78
N LYS A 61 0.66 -4.59 -1.35
CA LYS A 61 1.24 -5.93 -1.29
C LYS A 61 2.66 -5.95 -1.82
N TRP A 62 2.90 -5.33 -2.99
CA TRP A 62 4.23 -5.22 -3.56
C TRP A 62 5.19 -4.49 -2.60
N ILE A 63 4.77 -3.37 -2.01
CA ILE A 63 5.59 -2.60 -1.03
C ILE A 63 5.93 -3.46 0.20
N ALA A 64 4.95 -4.21 0.72
CA ALA A 64 5.11 -5.08 1.90
C ALA A 64 6.15 -6.19 1.67
N GLU A 65 6.31 -6.64 0.43
CA GLU A 65 7.25 -7.70 0.04
C GLU A 65 8.67 -7.20 -0.26
N GLN A 66 8.91 -5.89 -0.33
CA GLN A 66 10.24 -5.36 -0.63
C GLN A 66 11.12 -5.25 0.63
N PRO A 67 12.30 -5.90 0.69
CA PRO A 67 13.16 -5.91 1.89
C PRO A 67 13.83 -4.56 2.21
N ASP A 68 13.92 -3.67 1.22
CA ASP A 68 14.45 -2.32 1.35
C ASP A 68 13.38 -1.28 1.72
N THR A 69 12.10 -1.66 1.80
CA THR A 69 11.04 -0.82 2.38
C THR A 69 11.43 -0.43 3.81
N ASP A 70 11.23 0.85 4.14
CA ASP A 70 11.57 1.36 5.45
C ASP A 70 10.62 0.80 6.51
N LYS A 71 11.17 0.49 7.69
CA LYS A 71 10.40 -0.05 8.81
C LYS A 71 9.30 0.92 9.27
N GLY A 72 9.52 2.23 9.18
CA GLY A 72 8.49 3.25 9.45
C GLY A 72 7.34 3.18 8.46
N THR A 73 7.65 3.03 7.17
CA THR A 73 6.65 2.86 6.09
C THR A 73 5.82 1.61 6.29
N ALA A 74 6.46 0.47 6.59
CA ALA A 74 5.75 -0.79 6.82
C ALA A 74 4.83 -0.71 8.04
N LEU A 75 5.27 -0.07 9.13
CA LEU A 75 4.46 0.09 10.32
C LEU A 75 3.27 1.03 10.07
N PHE A 76 3.48 2.13 9.34
CA PHE A 76 2.42 3.03 8.94
C PHE A 76 1.34 2.31 8.13
N LEU A 77 1.73 1.60 7.06
CA LEU A 77 0.80 0.82 6.23
C LEU A 77 0.06 -0.25 7.04
N TYR A 78 0.75 -0.96 7.94
CA TYR A 78 0.12 -1.97 8.80
C TYR A 78 -1.03 -1.39 9.60
N TRP A 79 -0.81 -0.26 10.30
CA TRP A 79 -1.84 0.37 11.12
C TRP A 79 -2.94 1.04 10.31
N TYR A 80 -2.57 1.66 9.18
CA TYR A 80 -3.53 2.27 8.27
C TYR A 80 -4.50 1.23 7.69
N MET A 81 -4.03 0.01 7.44
CA MET A 81 -4.86 -1.12 6.99
C MET A 81 -5.76 -1.69 8.08
N ASN A 82 -5.84 -1.11 9.28
CA ASN A 82 -6.76 -1.53 10.35
C ASN A 82 -6.57 -3.01 10.75
N PRO A 83 -5.41 -3.36 11.34
CA PRO A 83 -5.05 -4.76 11.60
C PRO A 83 -6.01 -5.44 12.58
N GLN A 84 -6.57 -4.69 13.52
CA GLN A 84 -7.54 -5.17 14.52
C GLN A 84 -8.77 -5.81 13.88
N PHE A 85 -9.25 -5.29 12.74
CA PHE A 85 -10.39 -5.86 12.02
C PHE A 85 -10.13 -7.30 11.56
N PHE A 86 -8.89 -7.65 11.24
CA PHE A 86 -8.48 -8.98 10.79
C PHE A 86 -8.21 -9.94 11.94
N LYS A 87 -7.85 -9.43 13.12
CA LYS A 87 -7.56 -10.25 14.29
C LYS A 87 -8.79 -10.93 14.90
N LYS A 88 -10.01 -10.64 14.44
CA LYS A 88 -11.24 -11.42 14.73
C LYS A 88 -11.24 -12.82 14.10
N TYR A 89 -10.38 -13.06 13.10
CA TYR A 89 -10.13 -14.38 12.53
C TYR A 89 -8.95 -15.03 13.26
N LYS A 90 -9.07 -16.34 13.52
CA LYS A 90 -8.03 -17.15 14.16
C LYS A 90 -6.84 -17.38 13.21
N ASP A 91 -7.13 -17.56 11.93
CA ASP A 91 -6.16 -17.84 10.87
C ASP A 91 -6.75 -17.51 9.50
N ARG A 92 -5.90 -17.62 8.46
CA ARG A 92 -6.26 -17.38 7.06
C ARG A 92 -7.42 -18.25 6.57
N GLU A 93 -7.49 -19.52 7.00
CA GLU A 93 -8.55 -20.45 6.58
C GLU A 93 -9.92 -19.98 7.10
N GLU A 94 -9.98 -19.53 8.36
CA GLU A 94 -11.20 -18.93 8.90
C GLU A 94 -11.57 -17.62 8.18
N CYS A 95 -10.59 -16.77 7.86
CA CYS A 95 -10.82 -15.54 7.09
C CYS A 95 -11.38 -15.85 5.69
N GLU A 96 -10.80 -16.80 4.97
CA GLU A 96 -11.26 -17.20 3.63
C GLU A 96 -12.71 -17.70 3.66
N LYS A 97 -13.06 -18.49 4.68
CA LYS A 97 -14.39 -19.07 4.83
C LYS A 97 -15.46 -18.05 5.23
N ASP A 98 -15.16 -17.20 6.22
CA ASP A 98 -16.16 -16.33 6.85
C ASP A 98 -16.08 -14.87 6.34
N GLY A 99 -15.02 -14.53 5.60
CA GLY A 99 -14.72 -13.19 5.10
C GLY A 99 -13.92 -13.20 3.78
N GLY A 100 -14.13 -14.17 2.88
CA GLY A 100 -13.29 -14.32 1.68
C GLY A 100 -13.13 -13.07 0.80
N TRP A 101 -14.05 -12.11 0.87
CA TRP A 101 -13.98 -10.82 0.16
C TRP A 101 -12.90 -9.85 0.67
N ILE A 102 -12.34 -10.08 1.86
CA ILE A 102 -11.24 -9.28 2.46
C ILE A 102 -9.96 -10.11 2.62
N LEU A 103 -9.89 -11.26 1.95
CA LEU A 103 -8.76 -12.19 2.11
C LEU A 103 -7.44 -11.58 1.63
N GLU A 104 -7.50 -10.73 0.60
CA GLU A 104 -6.35 -10.00 0.09
C GLU A 104 -5.79 -9.04 1.15
N ASP A 105 -6.63 -8.18 1.73
CA ASP A 105 -6.21 -7.27 2.81
C ASP A 105 -5.66 -8.04 4.02
N TYR A 106 -6.30 -9.16 4.39
CA TYR A 106 -5.81 -10.06 5.44
C TYR A 106 -4.38 -10.54 5.13
N ASP A 107 -4.13 -11.01 3.92
CA ASP A 107 -2.83 -11.53 3.49
C ASP A 107 -1.74 -10.44 3.51
N ILE A 108 -2.10 -9.20 3.15
CA ILE A 108 -1.19 -8.04 3.19
C ILE A 108 -0.84 -7.68 4.65
N VAL A 109 -1.85 -7.57 5.52
CA VAL A 109 -1.66 -7.26 6.95
C VAL A 109 -0.78 -8.30 7.63
N GLU A 110 -1.04 -9.59 7.41
CA GLU A 110 -0.22 -10.68 7.95
C GLU A 110 1.20 -10.67 7.37
N THR A 111 1.36 -10.30 6.10
CA THR A 111 2.69 -10.15 5.47
C THR A 111 3.50 -9.03 6.10
N LEU A 112 2.90 -7.85 6.27
CA LEU A 112 3.51 -6.71 6.95
C LEU A 112 3.93 -7.07 8.38
N GLU A 113 3.03 -7.68 9.16
CA GLU A 113 3.31 -8.10 10.54
C GLU A 113 4.47 -9.11 10.59
N LYS A 114 4.38 -10.19 9.81
CA LYS A 114 5.41 -11.23 9.76
C LYS A 114 6.78 -10.67 9.35
N ASN A 115 6.82 -9.83 8.32
CA ASN A 115 8.05 -9.23 7.84
C ASN A 115 8.63 -8.24 8.87
N TYR A 116 7.79 -7.46 9.52
CA TYR A 116 8.20 -6.54 10.56
C TYR A 116 8.83 -7.27 11.76
N ILE A 117 8.13 -8.29 12.29
CA ILE A 117 8.57 -9.06 13.46
C ILE A 117 9.82 -9.90 13.19
N SER A 118 9.94 -10.46 11.98
CA SER A 118 11.15 -11.22 11.60
C SER A 118 12.38 -10.35 11.33
N GLY A 119 12.23 -9.02 11.38
CA GLY A 119 13.29 -8.06 11.05
C GLY A 119 13.66 -8.08 9.56
N PHE A 120 12.70 -8.39 8.68
CA PHE A 120 12.88 -8.40 7.23
C PHE A 120 13.28 -7.01 6.70
N TYR A 121 12.56 -5.97 7.14
CA TYR A 121 12.85 -4.57 6.81
C TYR A 121 14.13 -4.10 7.53
N LYS A 122 15.19 -3.82 6.77
CA LYS A 122 16.53 -3.54 7.33
C LYS A 122 16.76 -2.07 7.63
N ASN A 123 16.00 -1.18 7.00
CA ASN A 123 16.15 0.26 7.12
C ASN A 123 15.11 0.82 8.11
N GLN A 124 15.50 1.84 8.88
CA GLN A 124 14.59 2.64 9.69
C GLN A 124 15.03 4.09 9.63
N LYS A 125 14.37 4.88 8.80
CA LYS A 125 14.60 6.29 8.58
C LYS A 125 13.39 7.13 8.98
N TYR A 126 12.18 6.62 8.75
CA TYR A 126 10.96 7.40 8.93
C TYR A 126 10.32 7.16 10.29
N ALA A 127 9.78 8.24 10.85
CA ALA A 127 9.04 8.18 12.10
C ALA A 127 7.63 7.66 11.87
N PHE A 128 7.10 6.93 12.85
CA PHE A 128 5.69 6.63 12.95
C PHE A 128 5.33 6.24 14.39
N ASP A 129 4.25 6.79 14.93
CA ASP A 129 3.72 6.44 16.25
C ASP A 129 2.26 5.98 16.11
N PRO A 130 1.96 4.69 16.33
CA PRO A 130 0.59 4.17 16.27
C PRO A 130 -0.40 4.87 17.22
N LYS A 131 0.10 5.46 18.32
CA LYS A 131 -0.71 6.16 19.31
C LYS A 131 -0.91 7.63 19.00
N LYS A 132 -0.15 8.14 18.04
CA LYS A 132 -0.20 9.52 17.60
C LYS A 132 0.45 9.63 16.22
N ASP A 133 -0.32 9.27 15.20
CA ASP A 133 0.08 9.37 13.81
C ASP A 133 0.75 10.72 13.55
N VAL A 134 1.95 10.68 12.97
CA VAL A 134 2.75 11.87 12.72
C VAL A 134 2.13 12.77 11.64
N TYR A 135 1.24 12.23 10.81
CA TYR A 135 0.56 12.96 9.73
C TYR A 135 -0.82 13.48 10.15
N SER A 136 -1.64 12.65 10.80
CA SER A 136 -3.02 12.98 11.16
C SER A 136 -3.22 13.35 12.64
N GLY A 137 -2.28 12.99 13.52
CA GLY A 137 -2.42 13.05 14.98
C GLY A 137 -3.35 11.98 15.57
N TYR A 138 -3.85 11.06 14.74
CA TYR A 138 -4.78 10.01 15.13
C TYR A 138 -4.13 8.93 16.01
N ASP A 139 -4.92 8.31 16.89
CA ASP A 139 -4.47 7.22 17.75
C ASP A 139 -5.14 5.93 17.28
N TRP A 140 -4.46 5.21 16.39
CA TRP A 140 -4.91 3.95 15.80
C TRP A 140 -5.17 2.88 16.86
N THR A 141 -4.43 2.92 17.97
CA THR A 141 -4.51 1.90 19.02
C THR A 141 -5.80 1.94 19.81
N LYS A 142 -6.57 3.05 19.75
CA LYS A 142 -7.86 3.18 20.43
C LYS A 142 -8.98 2.36 19.80
N GLU A 143 -8.82 1.94 18.55
CA GLU A 143 -9.78 1.08 17.87
C GLU A 143 -9.62 -0.40 18.21
N VAL A 144 -8.54 -0.76 18.91
CA VAL A 144 -8.29 -2.15 19.28
C VAL A 144 -9.24 -2.55 20.40
N ASP A 145 -10.17 -3.45 20.08
CA ASP A 145 -11.01 -4.14 21.05
C ASP A 145 -10.54 -5.59 21.21
N GLU A 146 -9.80 -5.87 22.29
CA GLU A 146 -9.26 -7.20 22.57
C GLU A 146 -10.36 -8.27 22.75
N ASP A 147 -11.59 -7.89 23.12
CA ASP A 147 -12.69 -8.84 23.34
C ASP A 147 -13.24 -9.39 22.01
N GLU A 148 -13.07 -8.67 20.90
CA GLU A 148 -13.49 -9.10 19.57
C GLU A 148 -12.41 -9.92 18.83
N MET A 149 -11.18 -9.96 19.38
CA MET A 149 -10.01 -10.54 18.73
C MET A 149 -9.80 -12.01 19.13
N LYS A 150 -9.54 -12.86 18.12
CA LYS A 150 -9.10 -14.26 18.31
C LYS A 150 -7.58 -14.42 18.24
N ALA A 151 -6.89 -13.49 17.58
CA ALA A 151 -5.44 -13.40 17.51
C ALA A 151 -4.97 -12.05 18.09
N LYS A 152 -3.77 -11.98 18.67
CA LYS A 152 -3.24 -10.73 19.23
C LYS A 152 -2.42 -9.98 18.19
N ILE A 153 -2.45 -8.65 18.24
CA ILE A 153 -1.44 -7.82 17.59
C ILE A 153 -0.15 -7.93 18.44
N PRO A 154 1.02 -8.23 17.83
CA PRO A 154 2.29 -8.28 18.56
C PRO A 154 2.65 -6.95 19.23
N GLU A 155 3.26 -7.01 20.42
CA GLU A 155 3.62 -5.80 21.20
C GLU A 155 4.56 -4.87 20.44
N GLU A 156 5.43 -5.43 19.59
CA GLU A 156 6.36 -4.67 18.76
C GLU A 156 5.68 -3.76 17.74
N MET A 157 4.44 -4.07 17.33
CA MET A 157 3.67 -3.24 16.42
C MET A 157 3.17 -1.96 17.10
N TYR A 158 3.14 -1.90 18.43
CA TYR A 158 2.72 -0.71 19.19
C TYR A 158 3.88 0.25 19.50
N ILE A 159 5.11 -0.11 19.15
CA ILE A 159 6.30 0.66 19.49
C ILE A 159 6.49 1.77 18.47
N ALA A 160 6.40 3.02 18.95
CA ALA A 160 6.71 4.19 18.15
C ALA A 160 8.15 4.16 17.62
N LEU A 161 8.32 4.57 16.38
CA LEU A 161 9.60 4.71 15.69
C LEU A 161 9.94 6.20 15.57
N GLU A 162 11.12 6.58 16.07
CA GLU A 162 11.70 7.90 15.85
C GLU A 162 12.38 7.95 14.48
N GLY A 163 12.35 9.12 13.84
CA GLY A 163 12.89 9.30 12.50
C GLY A 163 12.50 10.63 11.85
N GLU A 164 12.73 10.72 10.55
CA GLU A 164 12.29 11.82 9.69
C GLU A 164 10.78 11.70 9.41
N VAL A 165 10.08 12.84 9.44
CA VAL A 165 8.69 12.95 8.94
C VAL A 165 8.77 13.67 7.60
N LEU A 166 8.30 13.03 6.54
CA LEU A 166 8.22 13.66 5.21
C LEU A 166 6.94 14.49 5.11
N GLU A 167 6.95 15.53 4.27
CA GLU A 167 5.70 16.22 3.93
C GLU A 167 4.95 15.41 2.86
N SER A 168 3.61 15.42 2.94
CA SER A 168 2.74 14.90 1.88
C SER A 168 3.09 15.60 0.56
N PRO A 169 3.33 14.85 -0.54
CA PRO A 169 3.58 15.45 -1.84
C PRO A 169 2.33 16.11 -2.45
N GLY A 170 1.14 15.76 -1.99
CA GLY A 170 -0.13 16.26 -2.52
C GLY A 170 -0.57 15.53 -3.80
N TRP A 171 -0.26 14.24 -3.91
CA TRP A 171 -0.64 13.40 -5.06
C TRP A 171 -2.15 13.17 -5.07
N GLU A 172 -2.79 13.64 -6.13
CA GLU A 172 -4.24 13.46 -6.31
C GLU A 172 -4.57 11.98 -6.45
N GLU A 173 -5.55 11.50 -5.66
CA GLU A 173 -5.91 10.08 -5.55
C GLU A 173 -4.72 9.14 -5.22
N GLY A 174 -3.62 9.66 -4.69
CA GLY A 174 -2.41 8.90 -4.40
C GLY A 174 -1.56 8.54 -5.62
N ILE A 175 -1.84 9.14 -6.79
CA ILE A 175 -1.11 8.91 -8.05
C ILE A 175 0.10 9.85 -8.15
N PRO A 176 1.34 9.32 -8.29
CA PRO A 176 2.52 10.17 -8.44
C PRO A 176 2.48 11.11 -9.65
N ASP A 177 2.76 12.39 -9.42
CA ASP A 177 2.78 13.43 -10.47
C ASP A 177 3.62 13.06 -11.71
N GLU A 178 4.71 12.32 -11.51
CA GLU A 178 5.61 11.91 -12.59
C GLU A 178 4.96 10.95 -13.60
N ILE A 179 3.93 10.20 -13.18
CA ILE A 179 3.23 9.25 -14.05
C ILE A 179 1.88 9.76 -14.55
N ILE A 180 1.40 10.91 -14.05
CA ILE A 180 0.13 11.53 -14.50
C ILE A 180 0.03 11.59 -16.03
N PRO A 181 1.05 12.01 -16.81
CA PRO A 181 0.93 12.09 -18.27
C PRO A 181 0.67 10.75 -18.98
N ILE A 182 1.02 9.62 -18.36
CA ILE A 182 0.70 8.28 -18.88
C ILE A 182 -0.63 7.79 -18.32
N PHE A 183 -0.90 8.08 -17.05
CA PHE A 183 -2.19 7.79 -16.41
C PHE A 183 -3.35 8.47 -17.14
N ASP A 184 -3.25 9.77 -17.47
CA ASP A 184 -4.26 10.51 -18.23
C ASP A 184 -4.60 9.81 -19.56
N LYS A 185 -3.59 9.24 -20.24
CA LYS A 185 -3.81 8.51 -21.50
C LYS A 185 -4.48 7.16 -21.30
N LEU A 186 -4.27 6.51 -20.14
CA LEU A 186 -5.02 5.32 -19.78
C LEU A 186 -6.50 5.67 -19.55
N CYS A 187 -6.79 6.77 -18.88
CA CYS A 187 -8.17 7.26 -18.71
C CYS A 187 -8.82 7.57 -20.08
N GLU A 188 -8.12 8.28 -20.96
CA GLU A 188 -8.59 8.55 -22.32
C GLU A 188 -8.89 7.26 -23.11
N ALA A 189 -8.04 6.23 -22.97
CA ALA A 189 -8.22 4.92 -23.63
C ALA A 189 -9.35 4.08 -23.03
N LEU A 190 -9.66 4.25 -21.74
CA LEU A 190 -10.84 3.67 -21.09
C LEU A 190 -12.14 4.39 -21.52
N GLY A 191 -12.02 5.66 -21.92
CA GLY A 191 -13.14 6.53 -22.30
C GLY A 191 -13.64 7.43 -21.17
N GLU A 192 -12.78 7.70 -20.17
CA GLU A 192 -13.01 8.61 -19.04
C GLU A 192 -12.36 9.99 -19.22
#